data_AF-A0A2J6HWH6-F1
#
_entry.id   AF-A0A2J6HWH6-F1
#
_cell.length_a   1.000
_cell.length_b   1.000
_cell.length_c   1.000
_cell.angle_alpha   90.00
_cell.angle_beta   90.00
_cell.angle_gamma   90.00
#
_symmetry.space_group_name_H-M   'P 1'
#
loop_
_entity.id
_entity.type
_entity.pdbx_description
1 polymer ?
#
loop_
_entity_poly.entity_id
_entity_poly.type
_entity_poly.pdbx_seq_one_letter_code
_entity_poly.pdbx_strand_id
1 'polypeptide(L)'
;MIKKLLLFCVVAMLSVVGFAQIPTGYYDGTENLSGDALKAVLHDIIDNHQEYSYDDLRDFILSNTDEDPDNSDNVILLYTGRSQAKSTFGGGPDDWNREHVWAKSHGDFGNYPPCGTDAHHIRPTDASVNSSRGNKDFDNGGTPHPEATGCKSDSDSWEPRDEVKGDVARMLFYMAVRYEGDNGELDLEVVDAVNTYPNPEHGKLSALLEWHEQDPPDDFEIHRNEVIYSYQQNRNPFIDHPEFVAKIFGPSASIEEEGYDPVKAWFANGIISVEYTERNSTIDLYDLCGAQRGHWISTSTEEQINADNLHRGMYILVITDEKNGRRYSEKIIVK
;
A
#
# COMPACT_ATOMS: atom_id res chain seq x y z
N MET A 1 12.37 -70.52 20.72
CA MET A 1 13.02 -69.70 19.68
C MET A 1 12.15 -68.48 19.41
N ILE A 2 12.74 -67.30 19.62
CA ILE A 2 12.09 -65.99 19.75
C ILE A 2 11.55 -65.50 18.39
N LYS A 3 10.26 -65.12 18.33
CA LYS A 3 9.66 -64.38 17.21
C LYS A 3 10.15 -62.93 17.30
N LYS A 4 10.99 -62.50 16.36
CA LYS A 4 11.42 -61.10 16.22
C LYS A 4 10.29 -60.29 15.60
N LEU A 5 9.73 -59.37 16.39
CA LEU A 5 8.83 -58.32 15.96
C LEU A 5 9.69 -57.21 15.34
N LEU A 6 9.60 -57.01 14.02
CA LEU A 6 10.16 -55.81 13.37
C LEU A 6 9.13 -54.69 13.49
N LEU A 7 9.41 -53.73 14.36
CA LEU A 7 8.69 -52.46 14.42
C LEU A 7 9.34 -51.51 13.41
N PHE A 8 8.62 -51.20 12.33
CA PHE A 8 9.05 -50.22 11.33
C PHE A 8 8.62 -48.84 11.84
N CYS A 9 9.54 -48.10 12.47
CA CYS A 9 9.31 -46.70 12.81
C CYS A 9 9.47 -45.86 11.54
N VAL A 10 8.35 -45.51 10.90
CA VAL A 10 8.30 -44.42 9.92
C VAL A 10 8.39 -43.12 10.69
N VAL A 11 9.57 -42.51 10.75
CA VAL A 11 9.72 -41.13 11.20
C VAL A 11 9.33 -40.24 10.02
N ALA A 12 8.12 -39.71 10.05
CA ALA A 12 7.74 -38.61 9.18
C ALA A 12 8.52 -37.37 9.63
N MET A 13 9.53 -36.95 8.86
CA MET A 13 10.06 -35.59 8.98
C MET A 13 8.98 -34.65 8.43
N LEU A 14 8.22 -34.02 9.32
CA LEU A 14 7.53 -32.79 8.99
C LEU A 14 8.59 -31.69 8.92
N SER A 15 8.98 -31.31 7.71
CA SER A 15 9.66 -30.04 7.46
C SER A 15 8.66 -28.93 7.75
N VAL A 16 8.76 -28.36 8.95
CA VAL A 16 8.11 -27.08 9.26
C VAL A 16 8.92 -26.04 8.52
N VAL A 17 8.43 -25.59 7.37
CA VAL A 17 8.93 -24.36 6.74
C VAL A 17 8.48 -23.24 7.66
N GLY A 18 9.41 -22.74 8.48
CA GLY A 18 9.16 -21.54 9.27
C GLY A 18 9.14 -20.37 8.31
N PHE A 19 7.97 -19.81 8.04
CA PHE A 19 7.90 -18.44 7.53
C PHE A 19 8.61 -17.58 8.58
N ALA A 20 9.65 -16.86 8.15
CA ALA A 20 10.20 -15.82 9.01
C ALA A 20 9.04 -14.89 9.40
N GLN A 21 8.98 -14.52 10.67
CA GLN A 21 7.89 -13.72 11.21
C GLN A 21 8.39 -12.29 11.33
N ILE A 22 7.49 -11.33 11.11
CA ILE A 22 7.70 -9.92 11.43
C ILE A 22 8.34 -9.85 12.83
N PRO A 23 9.51 -9.19 12.97
CA PRO A 23 10.19 -9.10 14.26
C PRO A 23 9.23 -8.57 15.33
N THR A 24 9.28 -9.15 16.53
CA THR A 24 8.41 -8.70 17.62
C THR A 24 8.66 -7.22 17.90
N GLY A 25 7.60 -6.42 17.86
CA GLY A 25 7.65 -4.98 18.09
C GLY A 25 8.10 -4.14 16.89
N TYR A 26 8.23 -4.73 15.69
CA TYR A 26 8.68 -4.01 14.49
C TYR A 26 7.77 -2.82 14.13
N TYR A 27 6.46 -2.92 14.40
CA TYR A 27 5.46 -1.88 14.14
C TYR A 27 4.88 -1.24 15.42
N ASP A 28 5.60 -1.33 16.55
CA ASP A 28 5.19 -0.66 17.79
C ASP A 28 5.05 0.85 17.56
N GLY A 29 3.97 1.45 18.08
CA GLY A 29 3.66 2.88 17.91
C GLY A 29 2.74 3.19 16.73
N THR A 30 2.36 2.20 15.93
CA THR A 30 1.37 2.36 14.84
C THR A 30 -0.09 2.25 15.31
N GLU A 31 -0.32 1.93 16.59
CA GLU A 31 -1.65 1.63 17.12
C GLU A 31 -2.57 2.84 17.08
N ASN A 32 -3.75 2.66 16.47
CA ASN A 32 -4.78 3.71 16.31
C ASN A 32 -4.32 4.96 15.55
N LEU A 33 -3.24 4.87 14.77
CA LEU A 33 -2.83 5.96 13.87
C LEU A 33 -3.44 5.80 12.48
N SER A 34 -3.61 6.92 11.79
CA SER A 34 -4.01 7.05 10.39
C SER A 34 -3.38 8.30 9.77
N GLY A 35 -3.55 8.49 8.45
CA GLY A 35 -3.08 9.65 7.71
C GLY A 35 -1.58 9.92 7.91
N ASP A 36 -1.24 11.21 7.99
CA ASP A 36 0.15 11.68 8.13
C ASP A 36 0.82 11.16 9.42
N ALA A 37 0.06 10.95 10.50
CA ALA A 37 0.61 10.43 11.75
C ALA A 37 1.07 8.97 11.60
N LEU A 38 0.28 8.12 10.94
CA LEU A 38 0.72 6.75 10.63
C LEU A 38 1.84 6.74 9.59
N LYS A 39 1.77 7.61 8.58
CA LYS A 39 2.80 7.74 7.54
C LYS A 39 4.16 8.08 8.17
N ALA A 40 4.21 9.08 9.03
CA ALA A 40 5.44 9.51 9.71
C ALA A 40 6.03 8.42 10.61
N VAL A 41 5.19 7.71 11.38
CA VAL A 41 5.69 6.59 12.22
C VAL A 41 6.22 5.44 11.36
N LEU A 42 5.55 5.12 10.24
CA LEU A 42 6.05 4.09 9.33
C LEU A 42 7.33 4.51 8.62
N HIS A 43 7.45 5.78 8.20
CA HIS A 43 8.68 6.36 7.68
C HIS A 43 9.82 6.15 8.67
N ASP A 44 9.68 6.61 9.92
CA ASP A 44 10.68 6.43 10.98
C ASP A 44 11.07 4.95 11.24
N ILE A 45 10.16 4.00 11.01
CA ILE A 45 10.43 2.56 11.16
C ILE A 45 11.29 2.01 10.00
N ILE A 46 11.11 2.53 8.79
CA ILE A 46 11.70 1.97 7.56
C ILE A 46 12.78 2.84 6.93
N ASP A 47 12.94 4.09 7.39
CA ASP A 47 13.86 5.13 6.89
C ASP A 47 15.32 4.68 6.81
N ASN A 48 15.73 3.71 7.62
CA ASN A 48 17.07 3.16 7.59
C ASN A 48 17.06 1.72 7.12
N HIS A 49 17.98 1.41 6.20
CA HIS A 49 18.20 0.05 5.75
C HIS A 49 19.67 -0.21 5.45
N GLN A 50 20.07 -1.47 5.49
CA GLN A 50 21.39 -1.90 5.05
C GLN A 50 21.51 -1.73 3.54
N GLU A 51 22.33 -0.78 3.10
CA GLU A 51 22.54 -0.51 1.68
C GLU A 51 23.40 -1.61 1.02
N TYR A 52 23.08 -1.89 -0.24
CA TYR A 52 23.81 -2.79 -1.13
C TYR A 52 24.12 -2.09 -2.44
N SER A 53 25.14 -2.57 -3.15
CA SER A 53 25.47 -2.00 -4.46
C SER A 53 24.44 -2.44 -5.51
N TYR A 54 24.38 -1.69 -6.61
CA TYR A 54 23.56 -2.07 -7.75
C TYR A 54 23.93 -3.47 -8.29
N ASP A 55 25.21 -3.83 -8.22
CA ASP A 55 25.70 -5.14 -8.65
C ASP A 55 25.27 -6.27 -7.71
N ASP A 56 25.20 -6.04 -6.40
CA ASP A 56 24.70 -7.01 -5.42
C ASP A 56 23.24 -7.42 -5.71
N LEU A 57 22.42 -6.46 -6.18
CA LEU A 57 21.05 -6.75 -6.63
C LEU A 57 21.01 -7.82 -7.71
N ARG A 58 21.90 -7.71 -8.72
CA ARG A 58 22.03 -8.70 -9.79
C ARG A 58 22.62 -10.00 -9.26
N ASP A 59 23.73 -9.89 -8.53
CA ASP A 59 24.60 -11.04 -8.25
C ASP A 59 23.98 -12.02 -7.28
N PHE A 60 23.18 -11.54 -6.32
CA PHE A 60 22.52 -12.46 -5.38
C PHE A 60 21.14 -12.01 -4.90
N ILE A 61 20.83 -10.72 -4.72
CA ILE A 61 19.55 -10.37 -4.05
C ILE A 61 18.35 -10.78 -4.91
N LEU A 62 18.26 -10.33 -6.17
CA LEU A 62 17.11 -10.64 -7.03
C LEU A 62 16.98 -12.13 -7.37
N SER A 63 18.11 -12.84 -7.39
CA SER A 63 18.12 -14.29 -7.57
C SER A 63 17.53 -15.05 -6.38
N ASN A 64 17.49 -14.46 -5.18
CA ASN A 64 16.88 -15.05 -4.00
C ASN A 64 15.48 -14.51 -3.74
N THR A 65 15.22 -13.22 -3.99
CA THR A 65 13.92 -12.59 -3.72
C THR A 65 12.83 -13.06 -4.69
N ASP A 66 13.20 -13.36 -5.93
CA ASP A 66 12.27 -13.72 -7.01
C ASP A 66 12.53 -15.13 -7.54
N GLU A 67 13.18 -16.00 -6.75
CA GLU A 67 13.42 -17.40 -7.11
C GLU A 67 12.11 -18.11 -7.48
N ASP A 68 12.10 -18.85 -8.59
CA ASP A 68 10.95 -19.65 -8.96
C ASP A 68 10.79 -20.84 -7.99
N PRO A 69 9.65 -20.94 -7.26
CA PRO A 69 9.43 -22.01 -6.29
C PRO A 69 9.43 -23.42 -6.91
N ASP A 70 9.16 -23.53 -8.21
CA ASP A 70 9.17 -24.80 -8.93
C ASP A 70 10.52 -25.09 -9.62
N ASN A 71 11.43 -24.10 -9.68
CA ASN A 71 12.75 -24.24 -10.29
C ASN A 71 13.76 -23.22 -9.73
N SER A 72 14.57 -23.65 -8.76
CA SER A 72 15.58 -22.79 -8.09
C SER A 72 16.69 -22.24 -9.01
N ASP A 73 16.83 -22.76 -10.23
CA ASP A 73 17.77 -22.20 -11.23
C ASP A 73 17.19 -20.97 -11.95
N ASN A 74 15.91 -20.65 -11.71
CA ASN A 74 15.17 -19.59 -12.38
C ASN A 74 14.67 -18.51 -11.41
N VAL A 75 14.29 -17.37 -11.99
CA VAL A 75 13.53 -16.30 -11.35
C VAL A 75 12.21 -16.09 -12.08
N ILE A 76 11.19 -15.61 -11.36
CA ILE A 76 9.91 -15.20 -11.95
C ILE A 76 9.98 -13.74 -12.40
N LEU A 77 9.78 -13.49 -13.69
CA LEU A 77 9.80 -12.14 -14.25
C LEU A 77 8.49 -11.40 -13.96
N LEU A 78 8.57 -10.19 -13.43
CA LEU A 78 7.43 -9.42 -12.90
C LEU A 78 6.26 -9.34 -13.90
N TYR A 79 6.49 -8.73 -15.06
CA TYR A 79 5.42 -8.40 -16.01
C TYR A 79 4.95 -9.56 -16.89
N THR A 80 5.84 -10.51 -17.21
CA THR A 80 5.49 -11.66 -18.06
C THR A 80 5.04 -12.88 -17.26
N GLY A 81 5.36 -12.95 -15.96
CA GLY A 81 5.19 -14.15 -15.14
C GLY A 81 6.05 -15.32 -15.58
N ARG A 82 7.00 -15.10 -16.51
CA ARG A 82 7.83 -16.16 -17.09
C ARG A 82 8.88 -16.59 -16.09
N SER A 83 9.00 -17.90 -15.87
CA SER A 83 10.16 -18.49 -15.22
C SER A 83 11.37 -18.43 -16.15
N GLN A 84 12.43 -17.73 -15.74
CA GLN A 84 13.59 -17.42 -16.55
C GLN A 84 14.89 -17.81 -15.83
N ALA A 85 15.82 -18.44 -16.55
CA ALA A 85 17.10 -18.83 -15.98
C ALA A 85 17.87 -17.64 -15.38
N LYS A 86 18.35 -17.79 -14.14
CA LYS A 86 19.17 -16.79 -13.44
C LYS A 86 20.39 -16.38 -14.27
N SER A 87 20.94 -17.32 -15.04
CA SER A 87 22.12 -17.11 -15.89
C SER A 87 21.90 -16.21 -17.12
N THR A 88 20.65 -15.87 -17.48
CA THR A 88 20.34 -15.02 -18.65
C THR A 88 20.10 -13.56 -18.26
N PHE A 89 20.80 -13.08 -17.23
CA PHE A 89 20.82 -11.65 -16.91
C PHE A 89 21.56 -10.89 -18.01
N GLY A 90 20.95 -9.83 -18.54
CA GLY A 90 21.54 -9.09 -19.66
C GLY A 90 20.66 -7.95 -20.16
N GLY A 91 20.76 -7.68 -21.45
CA GLY A 91 20.00 -6.61 -22.11
C GLY A 91 19.58 -6.96 -23.53
N GLY A 92 19.77 -8.23 -23.94
CA GLY A 92 19.21 -8.78 -25.14
C GLY A 92 17.69 -9.00 -25.02
N PRO A 93 17.01 -9.20 -26.15
CA PRO A 93 15.55 -9.30 -26.20
C PRO A 93 14.96 -10.49 -25.44
N ASP A 94 15.74 -11.54 -25.16
CA ASP A 94 15.32 -12.72 -24.39
C ASP A 94 16.03 -12.80 -23.01
N ASP A 95 16.78 -11.76 -22.65
CA ASP A 95 17.43 -11.65 -21.35
C ASP A 95 16.45 -11.04 -20.33
N TRP A 96 16.75 -11.24 -19.05
CA TRP A 96 16.11 -10.45 -18.00
C TRP A 96 17.05 -9.38 -17.46
N ASN A 97 16.48 -8.29 -16.96
CA ASN A 97 17.21 -7.21 -16.31
C ASN A 97 16.44 -6.69 -15.07
N ARG A 98 16.94 -5.59 -14.50
CA ARG A 98 16.37 -4.93 -13.32
C ARG A 98 15.30 -3.93 -13.74
N GLU A 99 14.06 -4.19 -13.34
CA GLU A 99 12.98 -3.20 -13.32
C GLU A 99 13.15 -2.34 -12.07
N HIS A 100 13.26 -1.02 -12.24
CA HIS A 100 12.96 -0.08 -11.17
C HIS A 100 11.46 0.21 -11.24
N VAL A 101 10.66 -0.44 -10.38
CA VAL A 101 9.19 -0.31 -10.44
C VAL A 101 8.81 1.15 -10.21
N TRP A 102 9.37 1.78 -9.18
CA TRP A 102 9.51 3.22 -9.19
C TRP A 102 10.55 3.63 -10.24
N ALA A 103 10.13 4.12 -11.41
CA ALA A 103 11.08 4.41 -12.49
C ALA A 103 12.07 5.49 -12.03
N LYS A 104 13.37 5.17 -12.04
CA LYS A 104 14.45 6.06 -11.55
C LYS A 104 14.49 7.46 -12.17
N SER A 105 13.86 7.65 -13.32
CA SER A 105 13.70 8.94 -13.98
C SER A 105 12.70 9.88 -13.28
N HIS A 106 11.83 9.34 -12.40
CA HIS A 106 10.98 10.12 -11.51
C HIS A 106 11.79 10.45 -10.25
N GLY A 107 12.51 11.57 -10.30
CA GLY A 107 13.42 12.03 -9.25
C GLY A 107 14.93 11.88 -9.55
N ASP A 108 15.32 11.22 -10.64
CA ASP A 108 16.70 11.08 -11.14
C ASP A 108 17.72 10.54 -10.11
N PHE A 109 17.32 9.56 -9.29
CA PHE A 109 18.20 8.96 -8.27
C PHE A 109 19.24 7.97 -8.80
N GLY A 110 19.17 7.61 -10.08
CA GLY A 110 20.16 6.75 -10.72
C GLY A 110 20.21 5.33 -10.18
N ASN A 111 21.41 4.77 -10.05
CA ASN A 111 21.66 3.38 -9.61
C ASN A 111 22.48 3.34 -8.31
N TYR A 112 22.31 4.33 -7.44
CA TYR A 112 23.10 4.48 -6.22
C TYR A 112 22.21 4.35 -4.98
N PRO A 113 22.75 3.87 -3.86
CA PRO A 113 22.03 3.88 -2.60
C PRO A 113 21.64 5.30 -2.15
N PRO A 114 20.57 5.43 -1.35
CA PRO A 114 19.69 4.33 -0.91
C PRO A 114 18.64 3.99 -1.98
N CYS A 115 18.04 5.00 -2.62
CA CYS A 115 16.88 4.83 -3.50
C CYS A 115 17.15 3.99 -4.75
N GLY A 116 18.30 4.16 -5.42
CA GLY A 116 18.60 3.44 -6.67
C GLY A 116 18.92 1.96 -6.51
N THR A 117 19.07 1.50 -5.26
CA THR A 117 19.45 0.12 -4.93
C THR A 117 18.53 -0.56 -3.92
N ASP A 118 17.42 0.08 -3.54
CA ASP A 118 16.45 -0.52 -2.62
C ASP A 118 15.71 -1.69 -3.29
N ALA A 119 15.95 -2.92 -2.82
CA ALA A 119 15.35 -4.10 -3.41
C ALA A 119 13.84 -4.15 -3.27
N HIS A 120 13.21 -3.39 -2.34
CA HIS A 120 11.76 -3.40 -2.19
C HIS A 120 11.01 -3.01 -3.45
N HIS A 121 11.57 -2.13 -4.30
CA HIS A 121 10.96 -1.69 -5.57
C HIS A 121 11.70 -2.18 -6.83
N ILE A 122 12.70 -3.06 -6.68
CA ILE A 122 13.45 -3.59 -7.82
C ILE A 122 13.05 -5.06 -8.04
N ARG A 123 12.74 -5.41 -9.29
CA ARG A 123 12.28 -6.75 -9.69
C ARG A 123 13.01 -7.24 -10.94
N PRO A 124 13.20 -8.55 -11.14
CA PRO A 124 13.60 -9.08 -12.43
C PRO A 124 12.45 -8.93 -13.43
N THR A 125 12.77 -8.53 -14.66
CA THR A 125 11.79 -8.39 -15.73
C THR A 125 12.42 -8.74 -17.06
N ASP A 126 11.60 -9.06 -18.06
CA ASP A 126 12.08 -9.22 -19.42
C ASP A 126 12.64 -7.88 -19.93
N ALA A 127 13.85 -7.88 -20.50
CA ALA A 127 14.54 -6.65 -20.86
C ALA A 127 13.82 -5.85 -21.97
N SER A 128 13.14 -6.52 -22.89
CA SER A 128 12.34 -5.90 -23.95
C SER A 128 11.07 -5.26 -23.36
N VAL A 129 10.43 -5.95 -22.42
CA VAL A 129 9.24 -5.45 -21.71
C VAL A 129 9.59 -4.26 -20.82
N ASN A 130 10.69 -4.32 -20.07
CA ASN A 130 11.22 -3.19 -19.29
C ASN A 130 11.42 -1.95 -20.17
N SER A 131 12.11 -2.13 -21.30
CA SER A 131 12.35 -1.04 -22.24
C SER A 131 11.05 -0.45 -22.80
N SER A 132 9.99 -1.25 -22.93
CA SER A 132 8.67 -0.82 -23.43
C SER A 132 7.82 -0.12 -22.36
N ARG A 133 7.98 -0.51 -21.09
CA ARG A 133 7.42 0.17 -19.92
C ARG A 133 8.03 1.55 -19.78
N GLY A 134 9.37 1.65 -19.88
CA GLY A 134 10.09 2.92 -19.82
C GLY A 134 9.89 3.64 -18.49
N ASN A 135 9.41 4.88 -18.56
CA ASN A 135 9.09 5.74 -17.41
C ASN A 135 7.59 6.06 -17.32
N LYS A 136 6.73 5.22 -17.89
CA LYS A 136 5.29 5.45 -17.83
C LYS A 136 4.79 5.30 -16.40
N ASP A 137 3.84 6.16 -16.03
CA ASP A 137 3.09 6.03 -14.80
C ASP A 137 2.26 4.74 -14.80
N PHE A 138 1.92 4.25 -13.62
CA PHE A 138 1.00 3.13 -13.49
C PHE A 138 -0.46 3.63 -13.49
N ASP A 139 -1.26 3.11 -14.42
CA ASP A 139 -2.73 3.27 -14.54
C ASP A 139 -3.25 2.07 -15.36
N ASN A 140 -4.55 2.01 -15.64
CA ASN A 140 -5.23 0.95 -16.38
C ASN A 140 -4.83 0.84 -17.87
N GLY A 141 -3.78 1.53 -18.32
CA GLY A 141 -3.20 1.37 -19.64
C GLY A 141 -4.21 1.55 -20.77
N GLY A 142 -3.93 0.88 -21.88
CA GLY A 142 -4.84 0.81 -23.01
C GLY A 142 -4.83 -0.56 -23.65
N THR A 143 -3.89 -0.78 -24.56
CA THR A 143 -3.85 -1.99 -25.38
C THR A 143 -2.91 -3.05 -24.81
N PRO A 144 -3.23 -4.35 -24.95
CA PRO A 144 -2.34 -5.42 -24.51
C PRO A 144 -0.94 -5.30 -25.14
N HIS A 145 0.09 -5.49 -24.33
CA HIS A 145 1.47 -5.49 -24.80
C HIS A 145 1.74 -6.80 -25.59
N PRO A 146 2.47 -6.76 -26.72
CA PRO A 146 2.61 -7.93 -27.60
C PRO A 146 3.39 -9.10 -26.99
N GLU A 147 4.31 -8.82 -26.07
CA GLU A 147 5.10 -9.84 -25.37
C GLU A 147 4.52 -10.19 -23.98
N ALA A 148 4.52 -9.24 -23.05
CA ALA A 148 3.78 -9.35 -21.78
C ALA A 148 2.26 -9.19 -21.99
N THR A 149 1.60 -10.21 -22.56
CA THR A 149 0.19 -10.12 -23.00
C THR A 149 -0.84 -9.88 -21.89
N GLY A 150 -0.48 -10.13 -20.63
CA GLY A 150 -1.28 -9.75 -19.47
C GLY A 150 -1.17 -8.27 -19.10
N CYS A 151 -0.12 -7.58 -19.54
CA CYS A 151 0.06 -6.16 -19.33
C CYS A 151 -0.62 -5.35 -20.44
N LYS A 152 -1.04 -4.13 -20.12
CA LYS A 152 -1.53 -3.15 -21.11
C LYS A 152 -0.70 -1.88 -21.07
N SER A 153 -0.64 -1.18 -22.19
CA SER A 153 0.03 0.12 -22.26
C SER A 153 -0.62 1.02 -23.29
N ASP A 154 -0.51 2.32 -23.05
CA ASP A 154 -0.84 3.38 -23.98
C ASP A 154 0.31 4.41 -24.03
N SER A 155 0.00 5.68 -24.33
CA SER A 155 1.00 6.72 -24.51
C SER A 155 1.71 7.12 -23.23
N ASP A 156 1.03 7.04 -22.08
CA ASP A 156 1.48 7.63 -20.81
C ASP A 156 1.41 6.68 -19.62
N SER A 157 0.78 5.51 -19.79
CA SER A 157 0.60 4.56 -18.70
C SER A 157 0.92 3.10 -19.04
N TRP A 158 1.21 2.37 -17.97
CA TRP A 158 1.43 0.93 -17.96
C TRP A 158 0.52 0.27 -16.92
N GLU A 159 -0.22 -0.75 -17.35
CA GLU A 159 -1.00 -1.65 -16.50
C GLU A 159 -0.27 -2.99 -16.43
N PRO A 160 0.20 -3.45 -15.25
CA PRO A 160 0.77 -4.78 -15.12
C PRO A 160 -0.32 -5.86 -15.25
N ARG A 161 0.10 -7.12 -15.40
CA ARG A 161 -0.81 -8.27 -15.34
C ARG A 161 -1.51 -8.35 -13.97
N ASP A 162 -2.70 -8.94 -13.96
CA ASP A 162 -3.58 -8.93 -12.78
C ASP A 162 -2.94 -9.49 -11.52
N GLU A 163 -2.07 -10.49 -11.63
CA GLU A 163 -1.47 -11.17 -10.47
C GLU A 163 -0.21 -10.50 -9.91
N VAL A 164 0.11 -9.25 -10.33
CA VAL A 164 1.14 -8.41 -9.68
C VAL A 164 0.70 -6.95 -9.56
N LYS A 165 -0.60 -6.69 -9.70
CA LYS A 165 -1.16 -5.34 -9.60
C LYS A 165 -1.00 -4.79 -8.19
N GLY A 166 -1.27 -5.63 -7.19
CA GLY A 166 -1.10 -5.33 -5.78
C GLY A 166 0.36 -5.18 -5.39
N ASP A 167 1.23 -6.07 -5.90
CA ASP A 167 2.69 -5.96 -5.72
C ASP A 167 3.20 -4.59 -6.16
N VAL A 168 2.85 -4.18 -7.39
CA VAL A 168 3.25 -2.88 -7.93
C VAL A 168 2.73 -1.75 -7.06
N ALA A 169 1.46 -1.79 -6.66
CA ALA A 169 0.88 -0.79 -5.77
C ALA A 169 1.63 -0.68 -4.43
N ARG A 170 1.88 -1.81 -3.75
CA ARG A 170 2.58 -1.85 -2.46
C ARG A 170 4.05 -1.45 -2.56
N MET A 171 4.70 -1.69 -3.71
CA MET A 171 6.05 -1.15 -3.96
C MET A 171 6.03 0.38 -4.11
N LEU A 172 5.04 0.95 -4.80
CA LEU A 172 4.90 2.41 -4.92
C LEU A 172 4.58 3.08 -3.59
N PHE A 173 3.63 2.52 -2.82
CA PHE A 173 3.29 3.02 -1.49
C PHE A 173 4.49 2.97 -0.55
N TYR A 174 5.27 1.88 -0.58
CA TYR A 174 6.51 1.77 0.18
C TYR A 174 7.49 2.88 -0.18
N MET A 175 7.77 3.10 -1.47
CA MET A 175 8.71 4.14 -1.88
C MET A 175 8.27 5.53 -1.42
N ALA A 176 6.98 5.84 -1.48
CA ALA A 176 6.44 7.13 -1.07
C ALA A 176 6.36 7.35 0.45
N VAL A 177 6.44 6.28 1.25
CA VAL A 177 6.53 6.37 2.72
C VAL A 177 7.96 6.26 3.20
N ARG A 178 8.82 5.53 2.50
CA ARG A 178 10.23 5.43 2.84
C ARG A 178 10.99 6.71 2.51
N TYR A 179 10.69 7.36 1.39
CA TYR A 179 11.46 8.50 0.89
C TYR A 179 10.64 9.80 0.98
N GLU A 180 10.58 10.41 2.17
CA GLU A 180 9.82 11.66 2.43
C GLU A 180 10.68 12.94 2.37
N GLY A 181 11.87 12.88 1.76
CA GLY A 181 12.73 14.06 1.55
C GLY A 181 13.43 14.61 2.79
N ASP A 182 13.42 13.89 3.91
CA ASP A 182 14.21 14.22 5.08
C ASP A 182 15.70 13.89 4.85
N ASN A 183 16.57 14.46 5.68
CA ASN A 183 18.03 14.22 5.65
C ASN A 183 18.73 14.43 4.29
N GLY A 184 18.10 15.16 3.37
CA GLY A 184 18.63 15.44 2.03
C GLY A 184 18.37 14.34 1.00
N GLU A 185 17.52 13.36 1.32
CA GLU A 185 16.99 12.39 0.37
C GLU A 185 15.95 13.03 -0.58
N LEU A 186 15.48 12.26 -1.56
CA LEU A 186 14.37 12.68 -2.41
C LEU A 186 13.04 12.54 -1.66
N ASP A 187 12.11 13.42 -1.98
CA ASP A 187 10.70 13.32 -1.59
C ASP A 187 9.94 12.66 -2.73
N LEU A 188 9.60 11.38 -2.56
CA LEU A 188 8.89 10.57 -3.54
C LEU A 188 7.40 10.54 -3.20
N GLU A 189 6.54 10.90 -4.14
CA GLU A 189 5.09 10.97 -3.90
C GLU A 189 4.26 10.12 -4.87
N VAL A 190 3.31 9.34 -4.35
CA VAL A 190 2.22 8.81 -5.18
C VAL A 190 1.16 9.91 -5.34
N VAL A 191 0.76 10.19 -6.58
CA VAL A 191 -0.21 11.24 -6.92
C VAL A 191 -1.43 10.65 -7.64
N ASP A 192 -2.56 11.34 -7.71
CA ASP A 192 -3.70 10.85 -8.52
C ASP A 192 -3.62 11.35 -9.98
N ALA A 193 -2.50 11.10 -10.65
CA ALA A 193 -2.22 11.60 -12.00
C ALA A 193 -1.29 10.66 -12.81
N VAL A 194 -1.19 10.93 -14.11
CA VAL A 194 -0.23 10.33 -15.06
C VAL A 194 0.52 11.43 -15.82
N ASN A 195 1.59 11.09 -16.52
CA ASN A 195 2.56 12.02 -17.13
C ASN A 195 3.30 12.88 -16.10
N THR A 196 3.70 12.28 -14.99
CA THR A 196 4.33 12.97 -13.86
C THR A 196 5.84 13.16 -14.04
N TYR A 197 6.47 12.41 -14.94
CA TYR A 197 7.88 12.60 -15.30
C TYR A 197 8.18 14.05 -15.73
N PRO A 198 9.28 14.68 -15.26
CA PRO A 198 10.38 14.11 -14.49
C PRO A 198 10.28 14.31 -12.97
N ASN A 199 9.12 14.74 -12.45
CA ASN A 199 8.97 14.97 -11.01
C ASN A 199 9.17 13.66 -10.24
N PRO A 200 9.55 13.72 -8.95
CA PRO A 200 9.59 12.55 -8.07
C PRO A 200 8.17 12.12 -7.64
N GLU A 201 7.23 12.17 -8.57
CA GLU A 201 5.84 11.78 -8.41
C GLU A 201 5.62 10.52 -9.27
N HIS A 202 4.85 9.52 -8.85
CA HIS A 202 4.67 8.34 -9.70
C HIS A 202 3.38 7.54 -9.44
N GLY A 203 2.74 7.13 -10.53
CA GLY A 203 1.57 6.26 -10.54
C GLY A 203 0.30 6.98 -10.12
N LYS A 204 -0.85 6.51 -10.63
CA LYS A 204 -2.16 7.10 -10.35
C LYS A 204 -2.79 6.46 -9.12
N LEU A 205 -2.86 7.22 -8.03
CA LEU A 205 -3.33 6.76 -6.73
C LEU A 205 -4.65 5.98 -6.78
N SER A 206 -5.65 6.48 -7.49
CA SER A 206 -6.95 5.81 -7.60
C SER A 206 -6.85 4.40 -8.21
N ALA A 207 -5.99 4.20 -9.22
CA ALA A 207 -5.74 2.89 -9.81
C ALA A 207 -4.93 1.99 -8.86
N LEU A 208 -3.91 2.54 -8.18
CA LEU A 208 -3.08 1.78 -7.24
C LEU A 208 -3.90 1.28 -6.03
N LEU A 209 -4.83 2.09 -5.51
CA LEU A 209 -5.75 1.67 -4.45
C LEU A 209 -6.69 0.56 -4.92
N GLU A 210 -7.23 0.67 -6.14
CA GLU A 210 -8.07 -0.38 -6.72
C GLU A 210 -7.30 -1.69 -6.89
N TRP A 211 -6.07 -1.61 -7.40
CA TRP A 211 -5.19 -2.76 -7.60
C TRP A 211 -4.78 -3.44 -6.30
N HIS A 212 -4.48 -2.65 -5.25
CA HIS A 212 -4.18 -3.16 -3.92
C HIS A 212 -5.32 -4.02 -3.35
N GLU A 213 -6.57 -3.58 -3.53
CA GLU A 213 -7.75 -4.32 -3.06
C GLU A 213 -8.06 -5.57 -3.90
N GLN A 214 -7.77 -5.51 -5.20
CA GLN A 214 -8.02 -6.63 -6.12
C GLN A 214 -6.99 -7.75 -6.01
N ASP A 215 -5.76 -7.42 -5.59
CA ASP A 215 -4.62 -8.33 -5.52
C ASP A 215 -3.94 -8.24 -4.13
N PRO A 216 -4.50 -8.89 -3.09
CA PRO A 216 -3.91 -8.93 -1.75
C PRO A 216 -2.53 -9.63 -1.75
N PRO A 217 -1.67 -9.40 -0.74
CA PRO A 217 -0.38 -10.09 -0.68
C PRO A 217 -0.52 -11.60 -0.71
N ASP A 218 0.28 -12.24 -1.54
CA ASP A 218 0.37 -13.69 -1.67
C ASP A 218 1.65 -14.25 -1.02
N ASP A 219 1.78 -15.58 -1.04
CA ASP A 219 2.92 -16.26 -0.43
C ASP A 219 4.25 -15.87 -1.10
N PHE A 220 4.25 -15.53 -2.40
CA PHE A 220 5.46 -15.14 -3.12
C PHE A 220 5.91 -13.75 -2.69
N GLU A 221 4.99 -12.79 -2.59
CA GLU A 221 5.28 -11.44 -2.16
C GLU A 221 5.68 -11.39 -0.67
N ILE A 222 5.02 -12.16 0.20
CA ILE A 222 5.41 -12.29 1.60
C ILE A 222 6.81 -12.89 1.72
N HIS A 223 7.10 -13.97 0.98
CA HIS A 223 8.44 -14.55 0.95
C HIS A 223 9.50 -13.55 0.50
N ARG A 224 9.18 -12.76 -0.55
CA ARG A 224 10.05 -11.71 -1.05
C ARG A 224 10.37 -10.68 0.04
N ASN A 225 9.36 -10.22 0.80
CA ASN A 225 9.55 -9.29 1.91
C ASN A 225 10.48 -9.86 3.00
N GLU A 226 10.36 -11.15 3.32
CA GLU A 226 11.26 -11.84 4.27
C GLU A 226 12.71 -11.91 3.76
N VAL A 227 12.91 -12.25 2.49
CA VAL A 227 14.24 -12.33 1.90
C VAL A 227 14.90 -10.95 1.86
N ILE A 228 14.16 -9.91 1.46
CA ILE A 228 14.67 -8.54 1.46
C ILE A 228 15.02 -8.11 2.88
N TYR A 229 14.16 -8.40 3.88
CA TYR A 229 14.47 -8.11 5.28
C TYR A 229 15.78 -8.76 5.74
N SER A 230 16.07 -9.99 5.30
CA SER A 230 17.32 -10.66 5.64
C SER A 230 18.58 -9.96 5.09
N TYR A 231 18.43 -9.17 4.01
CA TYR A 231 19.50 -8.36 3.44
C TYR A 231 19.46 -6.92 3.98
N GLN A 232 18.41 -6.18 3.67
CA GLN A 232 18.28 -4.75 3.92
C GLN A 232 17.84 -4.39 5.33
N GLN A 233 17.44 -5.36 6.17
CA GLN A 233 17.03 -5.14 7.56
C GLN A 233 15.84 -4.18 7.74
N ASN A 234 15.12 -3.85 6.66
CA ASN A 234 13.84 -3.17 6.69
C ASN A 234 12.77 -3.95 5.89
N ARG A 235 11.50 -3.68 6.19
CA ARG A 235 10.35 -4.40 5.65
C ARG A 235 9.41 -3.45 4.92
N ASN A 236 8.69 -3.95 3.91
CA ASN A 236 7.58 -3.21 3.33
C ASN A 236 6.33 -3.35 4.21
N PRO A 237 5.89 -2.27 4.89
CA PRO A 237 4.76 -2.33 5.82
C PRO A 237 3.44 -2.64 5.12
N PHE A 238 3.32 -2.35 3.82
CA PHE A 238 2.08 -2.59 3.08
C PHE A 238 1.91 -4.04 2.65
N ILE A 239 2.99 -4.85 2.69
CA ILE A 239 2.93 -6.30 2.52
C ILE A 239 2.54 -6.96 3.86
N ASP A 240 3.18 -6.53 4.95
CA ASP A 240 2.95 -7.09 6.29
C ASP A 240 1.59 -6.68 6.88
N HIS A 241 1.17 -5.43 6.61
CA HIS A 241 -0.07 -4.81 7.08
C HIS A 241 -0.79 -4.06 5.93
N PRO A 242 -1.46 -4.80 5.02
CA PRO A 242 -2.18 -4.21 3.88
C PRO A 242 -3.17 -3.12 4.27
N GLU A 243 -3.79 -3.23 5.44
CA GLU A 243 -4.73 -2.25 5.97
C GLU A 243 -4.14 -0.85 6.16
N PHE A 244 -2.81 -0.70 6.24
CA PHE A 244 -2.15 0.60 6.32
C PHE A 244 -2.32 1.41 5.04
N VAL A 245 -2.49 0.78 3.88
CA VAL A 245 -2.76 1.49 2.62
C VAL A 245 -4.04 2.32 2.74
N ALA A 246 -5.14 1.71 3.18
CA ALA A 246 -6.41 2.43 3.35
C ALA A 246 -6.33 3.52 4.44
N LYS A 247 -5.50 3.32 5.48
CA LYS A 247 -5.32 4.29 6.56
C LYS A 247 -4.50 5.53 6.15
N ILE A 248 -3.55 5.39 5.23
CA ILE A 248 -2.67 6.50 4.79
C ILE A 248 -3.14 7.13 3.48
N PHE A 249 -3.59 6.32 2.53
CA PHE A 249 -3.88 6.74 1.16
C PHE A 249 -5.36 6.67 0.80
N GLY A 250 -6.17 5.99 1.61
CA GLY A 250 -7.60 5.87 1.39
C GLY A 250 -8.36 7.19 1.64
N PRO A 251 -9.64 7.29 1.21
CA PRO A 251 -10.46 8.48 1.42
C PRO A 251 -10.57 8.91 2.89
N SER A 252 -10.45 7.94 3.81
CA SER A 252 -10.47 8.11 5.26
C SER A 252 -9.20 8.71 5.85
N ALA A 253 -8.08 8.72 5.11
CA ALA A 253 -6.81 9.25 5.58
C ALA A 253 -6.83 10.78 5.82
N SER A 254 -7.85 11.45 5.28
CA SER A 254 -8.13 12.88 5.52
C SER A 254 -8.96 13.15 6.78
N ILE A 255 -9.30 12.11 7.54
CA ILE A 255 -9.92 12.25 8.87
C ILE A 255 -8.80 12.00 9.88
N GLU A 256 -8.21 13.07 10.40
CA GLU A 256 -7.35 13.06 11.59
C GLU A 256 -8.14 12.36 12.74
N GLU A 257 -8.02 11.04 12.90
CA GLU A 257 -8.33 10.37 14.17
C GLU A 257 -7.13 10.57 15.11
N GLU A 258 -6.81 11.84 15.42
CA GLU A 258 -6.19 12.07 16.72
C GLU A 258 -7.22 11.67 17.78
N GLY A 259 -6.76 11.06 18.87
CA GLY A 259 -7.55 10.57 20.01
C GLY A 259 -8.28 11.66 20.80
N TYR A 260 -9.07 12.48 20.12
CA TYR A 260 -10.10 13.35 20.63
C TYR A 260 -11.13 13.49 19.50
N ASP A 261 -12.17 12.66 19.52
CA ASP A 261 -13.35 12.89 18.68
C ASP A 261 -13.89 14.30 19.00
N PRO A 262 -13.72 15.29 18.08
CA PRO A 262 -14.13 16.66 18.35
C PRO A 262 -15.65 16.78 18.29
N VAL A 263 -16.38 15.73 17.89
CA VAL A 263 -17.84 15.72 17.78
C VAL A 263 -18.45 14.39 18.22
N LYS A 264 -19.00 14.34 19.43
CA LYS A 264 -19.80 13.18 19.87
C LYS A 264 -21.26 13.40 19.59
N ALA A 265 -21.92 12.43 18.95
CA ALA A 265 -23.36 12.49 18.77
C ALA A 265 -24.05 11.16 19.13
N TRP A 266 -25.20 11.25 19.80
CA TRP A 266 -25.98 10.06 20.18
C TRP A 266 -27.47 10.34 20.18
N PHE A 267 -28.27 9.28 20.02
CA PHE A 267 -29.73 9.34 20.12
C PHE A 267 -30.23 8.68 21.40
N ALA A 268 -31.00 9.41 22.20
CA ALA A 268 -31.67 8.90 23.37
C ALA A 268 -33.00 9.63 23.61
N ASN A 269 -34.06 8.89 23.96
CA ASN A 269 -35.36 9.44 24.38
C ASN A 269 -35.97 10.47 23.41
N GLY A 270 -35.84 10.25 22.08
CA GLY A 270 -36.38 11.16 21.06
C GLY A 270 -35.49 12.38 20.78
N ILE A 271 -34.29 12.44 21.37
CA ILE A 271 -33.36 13.55 21.23
C ILE A 271 -32.06 13.05 20.60
N ILE A 272 -31.56 13.79 19.61
CA ILE A 272 -30.18 13.69 19.14
C ILE A 272 -29.37 14.73 19.93
N SER A 273 -28.42 14.27 20.73
CA SER A 273 -27.48 15.12 21.44
C SER A 273 -26.18 15.17 20.65
N VAL A 274 -25.61 16.37 20.53
CA VAL A 274 -24.34 16.63 19.83
C VAL A 274 -23.46 17.43 20.77
N GLU A 275 -22.26 16.95 21.06
CA GLU A 275 -21.21 17.66 21.81
C GLU A 275 -20.03 17.90 20.89
N TYR A 276 -19.47 19.11 20.89
CA TYR A 276 -18.33 19.44 20.04
C TYR A 276 -17.46 20.55 20.63
N THR A 277 -16.18 20.59 20.25
CA THR A 277 -15.18 21.51 20.86
C THR A 277 -15.26 22.94 20.36
N GLU A 278 -15.66 23.13 19.11
CA GLU A 278 -15.65 24.44 18.45
C GLU A 278 -16.94 25.23 18.70
N ARG A 279 -16.86 26.56 18.61
CA ARG A 279 -18.05 27.43 18.69
C ARG A 279 -18.34 27.99 17.30
N ASN A 280 -19.62 28.05 16.95
CA ASN A 280 -20.13 28.43 15.62
C ASN A 280 -19.97 27.31 14.60
N SER A 281 -20.92 26.38 14.62
CA SER A 281 -20.97 25.25 13.70
C SER A 281 -22.33 25.16 13.04
N THR A 282 -22.36 24.68 11.80
CA THR A 282 -23.59 24.20 11.17
C THR A 282 -23.73 22.70 11.40
N ILE A 283 -24.95 22.26 11.66
CA ILE A 283 -25.31 20.86 11.87
C ILE A 283 -26.34 20.51 10.81
N ASP A 284 -26.03 19.56 9.95
CA ASP A 284 -26.92 19.05 8.90
C ASP A 284 -27.23 17.58 9.17
N LEU A 285 -28.50 17.19 9.03
CA LEU A 285 -28.90 15.80 9.15
C LEU A 285 -29.38 15.30 7.79
N TYR A 286 -28.82 14.20 7.30
CA TYR A 286 -29.19 13.57 6.04
C TYR A 286 -29.72 12.16 6.28
N ASP A 287 -30.67 11.73 5.45
CA ASP A 287 -30.97 10.31 5.32
C ASP A 287 -29.98 9.60 4.38
N LEU A 288 -30.07 8.27 4.29
CA LEU A 288 -29.18 7.45 3.45
C LEU A 288 -29.37 7.65 1.94
N CYS A 289 -30.44 8.32 1.53
CA CYS A 289 -30.65 8.69 0.14
C CYS A 289 -30.04 10.07 -0.17
N GLY A 290 -29.39 10.71 0.81
CA GLY A 290 -28.77 12.03 0.68
C GLY A 290 -29.76 13.19 0.83
N ALA A 291 -31.02 12.95 1.23
CA ALA A 291 -31.97 14.04 1.44
C ALA A 291 -31.76 14.68 2.82
N GLN A 292 -31.64 16.00 2.85
CA GLN A 292 -31.48 16.77 4.08
C GLN A 292 -32.80 16.80 4.88
N ARG A 293 -32.72 16.40 6.14
CA ARG A 293 -33.83 16.27 7.10
C ARG A 293 -33.79 17.34 8.18
N GLY A 294 -32.66 18.02 8.36
CA GLY A 294 -32.57 19.19 9.22
C GLY A 294 -31.28 19.97 9.03
N HIS A 295 -31.32 21.21 9.48
CA HIS A 295 -30.24 22.18 9.43
C HIS A 295 -30.33 23.07 10.67
N TRP A 296 -29.22 23.19 11.41
CA TRP A 296 -29.12 24.03 12.59
C TRP A 296 -27.82 24.82 12.55
N ILE A 297 -27.85 26.03 13.08
CA ILE A 297 -26.66 26.84 13.32
C ILE A 297 -26.54 26.93 14.84
N SER A 298 -25.43 26.44 15.38
CA SER A 298 -25.21 26.48 16.82
C SER A 298 -23.97 27.29 17.17
N THR A 299 -24.08 28.07 18.25
CA THR A 299 -23.00 28.91 18.78
C THR A 299 -22.46 28.39 20.11
N SER A 300 -23.09 27.33 20.65
CA SER A 300 -22.65 26.57 21.82
C SER A 300 -21.70 25.45 21.41
N THR A 301 -21.19 24.71 22.40
CA THR A 301 -20.39 23.47 22.27
C THR A 301 -21.23 22.21 22.48
N GLU A 302 -22.55 22.38 22.63
CA GLU A 302 -23.53 21.30 22.69
C GLU A 302 -24.83 21.74 22.01
N GLU A 303 -25.56 20.79 21.45
CA GLU A 303 -26.89 21.00 20.88
C GLU A 303 -27.80 19.79 21.16
N GLN A 304 -29.09 20.05 21.35
CA GLN A 304 -30.11 19.02 21.50
C GLN A 304 -31.19 19.19 20.43
N ILE A 305 -31.29 18.22 19.55
CA ILE A 305 -32.20 18.23 18.41
C ILE A 305 -33.34 17.25 18.68
N ASN A 306 -34.57 17.76 18.66
CA ASN A 306 -35.76 16.91 18.74
C ASN A 306 -35.92 16.11 17.44
N ALA A 307 -36.00 14.79 17.57
CA ALA A 307 -36.09 13.83 16.48
C ALA A 307 -37.46 13.15 16.37
N ASP A 308 -38.51 13.65 17.04
CA ASP A 308 -39.86 13.06 17.05
C ASP A 308 -40.50 13.01 15.65
N ASN A 309 -40.07 13.89 14.74
CA ASN A 309 -40.55 13.94 13.36
C ASN A 309 -39.72 13.08 12.39
N LEU A 310 -38.68 12.41 12.87
CA LEU A 310 -37.85 11.52 12.06
C LEU A 310 -38.42 10.10 12.06
N HIS A 311 -38.28 9.42 10.93
CA HIS A 311 -38.61 8.00 10.86
C HIS A 311 -37.51 7.19 11.56
N ARG A 312 -37.86 6.01 12.06
CA ARG A 312 -36.85 5.07 12.57
C ARG A 312 -35.92 4.66 11.43
N GLY A 313 -34.62 4.74 11.67
CA GLY A 313 -33.65 4.51 10.62
C GLY A 313 -32.27 5.08 10.95
N MET A 314 -31.37 4.92 9.99
CA MET A 314 -30.02 5.45 10.06
C MET A 314 -29.96 6.80 9.34
N TYR A 315 -29.27 7.74 9.95
CA TYR A 315 -29.03 9.09 9.45
C TYR A 315 -27.54 9.41 9.56
N ILE A 316 -27.09 10.32 8.70
CA ILE A 316 -25.75 10.90 8.75
C ILE A 316 -25.90 12.32 9.26
N LEU A 317 -25.29 12.61 10.40
CA LEU A 317 -25.16 13.94 10.96
C LEU A 317 -23.84 14.53 10.45
N VAL A 318 -23.85 15.70 9.84
CA VAL A 318 -22.66 16.39 9.36
C VAL A 318 -22.53 17.70 10.11
N ILE A 319 -21.38 17.93 10.74
CA ILE A 319 -21.09 19.14 11.50
C ILE A 319 -19.99 19.89 10.76
N THR A 320 -20.21 21.15 10.43
CA THR A 320 -19.20 22.00 9.77
C THR A 320 -18.77 23.10 10.74
N ASP A 321 -17.46 23.22 10.98
CA ASP A 321 -16.88 24.36 11.68
C ASP A 321 -16.82 25.57 10.73
N GLU A 322 -17.59 26.61 11.03
CA GLU A 322 -17.69 27.81 10.18
C GLU A 322 -16.41 28.66 10.18
N LYS A 323 -15.51 28.46 11.15
CA LYS A 323 -14.27 29.22 11.26
C LYS A 323 -13.20 28.73 10.28
N ASN A 324 -13.10 27.42 10.09
CA ASN A 324 -12.02 26.80 9.31
C ASN A 324 -12.51 25.90 8.17
N GLY A 325 -13.82 25.66 8.07
CA GLY A 325 -14.44 24.84 7.02
C GLY A 325 -14.29 23.34 7.21
N ARG A 326 -13.71 22.86 8.32
CA ARG A 326 -13.60 21.42 8.63
C ARG A 326 -14.98 20.83 8.83
N ARG A 327 -15.16 19.59 8.35
CA ARG A 327 -16.42 18.84 8.43
C ARG A 327 -16.20 17.53 9.18
N TYR A 328 -17.13 17.21 10.05
CA TYR A 328 -17.19 15.97 10.81
C TYR A 328 -18.49 15.26 10.48
N SER A 329 -18.49 13.93 10.51
CA SER A 329 -19.71 13.16 10.23
C SER A 329 -19.91 12.04 11.24
N GLU A 330 -21.11 11.99 11.81
CA GLU A 330 -21.52 10.99 12.79
C GLU A 330 -22.72 10.17 12.31
N LYS A 331 -22.69 8.87 12.62
CA LYS A 331 -23.79 7.96 12.29
C LYS A 331 -24.79 7.91 13.44
N ILE A 332 -26.02 8.31 13.16
CA ILE A 332 -27.12 8.29 14.14
C ILE A 332 -28.16 7.23 13.79
N ILE A 333 -28.53 6.42 14.78
CA ILE A 333 -29.62 5.43 14.66
C ILE A 333 -30.80 5.92 15.50
N VAL A 334 -31.85 6.39 14.83
CA VAL A 334 -33.13 6.78 15.46
C VAL A 334 -33.95 5.51 15.66
N LYS A 335 -34.29 5.20 16.92
CA LYS A 335 -34.93 3.94 17.35
C LYS A 335 -36.40 4.07 17.72
#